data_AF-A0A357V5T6-F1
#
_entry.id   AF-A0A357V5T6-F1
#
_cell.length_a   1.000
_cell.length_b   1.000
_cell.length_c   1.000
_cell.angle_alpha   90.00
_cell.angle_beta   90.00
_cell.angle_gamma   90.00
#
_symmetry.space_group_name_H-M   'P 1'
#
loop_
_entity.id
_entity.type
_entity.pdbx_description
1 polymer ?
#
loop_
_entity_poly.entity_id
_entity_poly.type
_entity_poly.pdbx_seq_one_letter_code
_entity_poly.pdbx_strand_id
1 'polypeptide(L)'
;GAKMGKTAAGAVWLNEDMLSAYDYWQYWRNTEDADVGKFLRLFTDMPLDEVARLEALEGAELNEAKKILATEITRLCHGSDAAESAAETARKTFEQGALGDDLPTIDVPTARLDAG
;
A
#
# COMPACT_ATOMS: atom_id res chain seq x y z
N GLY A 1 -1.43 -16.22 12.68
CA GLY A 1 -2.06 -15.34 11.67
C GLY A 1 -2.82 -14.25 12.39
N ALA A 2 -2.55 -13.00 12.07
CA ALA A 2 -3.41 -11.89 12.50
C ALA A 2 -4.80 -12.04 11.85
N LYS A 3 -5.87 -11.68 12.56
CA LYS A 3 -7.23 -11.75 12.01
C LYS A 3 -7.40 -10.61 10.98
N MET A 4 -7.82 -10.96 9.76
CA MET A 4 -8.04 -10.01 8.66
C MET A 4 -8.94 -8.86 9.13
N GLY A 5 -8.52 -7.61 8.89
CA GLY A 5 -9.20 -6.39 9.34
C GLY A 5 -8.82 -5.91 10.76
N LYS A 6 -7.84 -6.53 11.43
CA LYS A 6 -7.28 -6.04 12.69
C LYS A 6 -5.82 -5.63 12.50
N THR A 7 -5.54 -4.34 12.64
CA THR A 7 -4.19 -3.79 12.71
C THR A 7 -3.74 -3.68 14.17
N ALA A 8 -2.45 -3.41 14.39
CA ALA A 8 -1.96 -3.06 15.73
C ALA A 8 -2.69 -1.84 16.34
N ALA A 9 -3.28 -0.99 15.49
CA ALA A 9 -4.04 0.19 15.87
C ALA A 9 -5.56 -0.05 16.04
N GLY A 10 -6.08 -1.24 15.73
CA GLY A 10 -7.50 -1.57 15.89
C GLY A 10 -8.18 -2.07 14.62
N ALA A 11 -9.46 -1.74 14.44
CA ALA A 11 -10.26 -2.17 13.29
C ALA A 11 -10.01 -1.27 12.07
N VAL A 12 -10.15 -1.85 10.87
CA VAL A 12 -10.14 -1.10 9.61
C VAL A 12 -11.57 -0.62 9.31
N TRP A 13 -11.79 0.69 9.40
CA TRP A 13 -13.11 1.32 9.23
C TRP A 13 -13.31 1.84 7.81
N LEU A 14 -14.56 1.80 7.33
CA LEU A 14 -14.96 2.42 6.06
C LEU A 14 -15.36 3.90 6.22
N ASN A 15 -15.70 4.32 7.43
CA ASN A 15 -16.04 5.71 7.68
C ASN A 15 -14.75 6.55 7.72
N GLU A 16 -14.66 7.55 6.85
CA GLU A 16 -13.51 8.45 6.71
C GLU A 16 -13.17 9.21 8.00
N ASP A 17 -14.16 9.52 8.84
CA ASP A 17 -13.94 10.17 10.14
C ASP A 17 -13.22 9.26 11.15
N MET A 18 -13.28 7.94 10.94
CA MET A 18 -12.71 6.91 11.82
C MET A 18 -11.39 6.36 11.29
N LEU A 19 -11.25 6.27 9.96
CA LEU A 19 -10.03 5.88 9.28
C LEU A 19 -9.97 6.62 7.95
N SER A 20 -8.93 7.44 7.79
CA SER A 20 -8.78 8.23 6.57
C SER A 20 -8.68 7.34 5.33
N ALA A 21 -9.10 7.83 4.16
CA ALA A 21 -8.97 7.10 2.91
C ALA A 21 -7.51 6.71 2.60
N TYR A 22 -6.55 7.54 3.02
CA TYR A 22 -5.13 7.24 2.91
C TYR A 22 -4.71 6.07 3.81
N ASP A 23 -5.10 6.05 5.08
CA ASP A 23 -4.76 4.95 5.98
C ASP A 23 -5.48 3.64 5.58
N TYR A 24 -6.71 3.75 5.07
CA TYR A 24 -7.44 2.63 4.49
C TYR A 24 -6.71 2.07 3.25
N TRP A 25 -6.28 2.93 2.33
CA TRP A 25 -5.48 2.55 1.18
C TRP A 25 -4.16 1.90 1.61
N GLN A 26 -3.48 2.47 2.61
CA GLN A 26 -2.22 1.95 3.16
C GLN A 26 -2.38 0.58 3.81
N TYR A 27 -3.51 0.31 4.47
CA TYR A 27 -3.82 -1.02 4.99
C TYR A 27 -3.80 -2.07 3.86
N TRP A 28 -4.48 -1.80 2.76
CA TRP A 28 -4.51 -2.72 1.61
C TRP A 28 -3.18 -2.77 0.85
N ARG A 29 -2.46 -1.65 0.75
CA ARG A 29 -1.12 -1.60 0.13
C ARG A 29 -0.11 -2.49 0.86
N ASN A 30 -0.30 -2.69 2.16
CA ASN A 30 0.53 -3.55 3.00
C ASN A 30 0.04 -5.01 3.07
N THR A 31 -0.86 -5.42 2.17
CA THR A 31 -1.26 -6.83 2.02
C THR A 31 -0.05 -7.72 1.77
N GLU A 32 -0.02 -8.89 2.40
CA GLU A 32 1.00 -9.91 2.20
C GLU A 32 1.01 -10.41 0.75
N ASP A 33 2.20 -10.66 0.19
CA ASP A 33 2.38 -11.06 -1.22
C ASP A 33 1.46 -12.22 -1.63
N ALA A 34 1.38 -13.24 -0.78
CA ALA A 34 0.58 -14.44 -1.02
C ALA A 34 -0.95 -14.21 -1.02
N ASP A 35 -1.42 -13.09 -0.44
CA ASP A 35 -2.85 -12.79 -0.33
C ASP A 35 -3.34 -11.81 -1.42
N VAL A 36 -2.44 -11.13 -2.14
CA VAL A 36 -2.79 -10.10 -3.14
C VAL A 36 -3.78 -10.63 -4.17
N GLY A 37 -3.47 -11.76 -4.80
CA GLY A 37 -4.33 -12.38 -5.81
C GLY A 37 -5.72 -12.72 -5.29
N LYS A 38 -5.74 -13.41 -4.15
CA LYS A 38 -6.99 -13.76 -3.46
C LYS A 38 -7.84 -12.53 -3.16
N PHE A 39 -7.23 -11.43 -2.70
CA PHE A 39 -7.96 -10.21 -2.37
C PHE A 39 -8.43 -9.45 -3.61
N LEU A 40 -7.65 -9.44 -4.70
CA LEU A 40 -8.12 -8.94 -5.99
C LEU A 40 -9.39 -9.68 -6.43
N ARG A 41 -9.45 -11.00 -6.27
CA ARG A 41 -10.65 -11.79 -6.64
C ARG A 41 -11.86 -11.57 -5.75
N LEU A 42 -11.66 -11.20 -4.49
CA LEU A 42 -12.72 -11.14 -3.48
C LEU A 42 -13.28 -9.74 -3.23
N PHE A 43 -12.47 -8.70 -3.44
CA PHE A 43 -12.78 -7.35 -2.98
C PHE A 43 -12.75 -6.29 -4.07
N THR A 44 -12.53 -6.67 -5.34
CA THR A 44 -12.61 -5.75 -6.47
C THR A 44 -13.59 -6.27 -7.52
N ASP A 45 -14.07 -5.36 -8.37
CA ASP A 45 -14.90 -5.68 -9.53
C ASP A 45 -14.06 -5.91 -10.81
N MET A 46 -12.78 -6.24 -10.64
CA MET A 46 -11.86 -6.40 -11.77
C MET A 46 -12.16 -7.66 -12.60
N PRO A 47 -12.01 -7.59 -13.93
CA PRO A 47 -12.08 -8.77 -14.78
C PRO A 47 -11.08 -9.86 -14.36
N LEU A 48 -11.51 -11.12 -14.38
CA LEU A 48 -10.70 -12.25 -13.87
C LEU A 48 -9.40 -12.49 -14.67
N ASP A 49 -9.38 -12.12 -15.95
CA ASP A 49 -8.20 -12.14 -16.81
C ASP A 49 -7.17 -11.10 -16.36
N GLU A 50 -7.61 -9.90 -16.00
CA GLU A 50 -6.74 -8.86 -15.46
C GLU A 50 -6.22 -9.25 -14.06
N VAL A 51 -7.07 -9.85 -13.22
CA VAL A 51 -6.61 -10.39 -11.93
C VAL A 51 -5.56 -11.48 -12.14
N ALA A 52 -5.75 -12.40 -13.09
CA ALA A 52 -4.77 -13.43 -13.40
C ALA A 52 -3.44 -12.84 -13.92
N ARG A 53 -3.49 -11.75 -14.69
CA ARG A 53 -2.30 -11.02 -15.14
C ARG A 53 -1.52 -10.44 -13.95
N LEU A 54 -2.21 -9.82 -12.99
CA LEU A 54 -1.60 -9.22 -11.81
C LEU A 54 -1.06 -10.26 -10.82
N GLU A 55 -1.75 -11.39 -10.69
CA GLU A 55 -1.33 -12.53 -9.86
C GLU A 55 -0.03 -13.17 -10.34
N ALA A 56 0.26 -13.08 -11.63
CA ALA A 56 1.49 -13.61 -12.22
C ALA A 56 2.71 -12.72 -11.99
N LEU A 57 2.53 -11.51 -11.42
CA LEU A 57 3.63 -10.60 -11.11
C LEU A 57 4.40 -11.08 -9.88
N GLU A 58 5.73 -11.03 -9.96
CA GLU A 58 6.62 -11.47 -8.89
C GLU A 58 7.68 -10.41 -8.56
N GLY A 59 8.35 -10.58 -7.42
CA GLY A 59 9.44 -9.71 -7.01
C GLY A 59 9.04 -8.24 -6.93
N ALA A 60 9.79 -7.36 -7.61
CA ALA A 60 9.53 -5.93 -7.58
C ALA A 60 8.19 -5.56 -8.24
N GLU A 61 7.77 -6.28 -9.28
CA GLU A 61 6.56 -5.99 -10.05
C GLU A 61 5.27 -6.24 -9.25
N LEU A 62 5.32 -7.13 -8.25
CA LEU A 62 4.20 -7.39 -7.35
C LEU A 62 3.76 -6.13 -6.58
N ASN A 63 4.66 -5.15 -6.40
CA ASN A 63 4.28 -3.87 -5.80
C ASN A 63 3.22 -3.13 -6.62
N GLU A 64 3.20 -3.29 -7.94
CA GLU A 64 2.17 -2.68 -8.78
C GLU A 64 0.81 -3.36 -8.55
N ALA A 65 0.77 -4.68 -8.43
CA ALA A 65 -0.46 -5.40 -8.07
C ALA A 65 -1.00 -4.94 -6.71
N LYS A 66 -0.12 -4.70 -5.72
CA LYS A 66 -0.53 -4.17 -4.40
C LYS A 66 -1.08 -2.74 -4.48
N LYS A 67 -0.47 -1.86 -5.27
CA LYS A 67 -0.98 -0.51 -5.50
C LYS A 67 -2.35 -0.54 -6.17
N ILE A 68 -2.52 -1.40 -7.18
CA ILE A 68 -3.81 -1.59 -7.87
C ILE A 68 -4.87 -2.11 -6.90
N LEU A 69 -4.56 -3.17 -6.15
CA LEU A 69 -5.46 -3.72 -5.13
C LEU A 69 -5.94 -2.64 -4.16
N ALA A 70 -5.02 -1.88 -3.57
CA ALA A 70 -5.35 -0.81 -2.63
C ALA A 70 -6.22 0.27 -3.28
N THR A 71 -5.92 0.63 -4.51
CA THR A 71 -6.63 1.69 -5.24
C THR A 71 -8.05 1.27 -5.59
N GLU A 72 -8.25 0.05 -6.09
CA GLU A 72 -9.58 -0.43 -6.49
C GLU A 72 -10.51 -0.64 -5.29
N ILE A 73 -10.00 -1.19 -4.18
CA ILE A 73 -10.82 -1.33 -2.97
C ILE A 73 -11.16 0.04 -2.38
N THR A 74 -10.18 0.96 -2.34
CA THR A 74 -10.43 2.32 -1.85
C THR A 74 -11.42 3.06 -2.77
N ARG A 75 -11.33 2.88 -4.09
CA ARG A 75 -12.27 3.44 -5.07
C ARG A 75 -13.69 2.97 -4.81
N LEU A 76 -13.87 1.68 -4.51
CA LEU A 76 -15.17 1.09 -4.21
C LEU A 76 -15.78 1.64 -2.91
N CYS A 77 -14.96 1.88 -1.88
CA CYS A 77 -15.45 2.27 -0.55
C CYS A 77 -15.51 3.79 -0.32
N HIS A 78 -14.57 4.55 -0.87
CA HIS A 78 -14.39 5.99 -0.62
C HIS A 78 -14.56 6.86 -1.88
N GLY A 79 -14.74 6.23 -3.05
CA GLY A 79 -14.87 6.94 -4.33
C GLY A 79 -13.53 7.16 -5.05
N SER A 80 -13.62 7.52 -6.33
CA SER A 80 -12.46 7.62 -7.22
C SER A 80 -11.48 8.72 -6.80
N ASP A 81 -11.98 9.92 -6.49
CA ASP A 81 -11.14 11.06 -6.13
C ASP A 81 -10.30 10.78 -4.87
N ALA A 82 -10.92 10.15 -3.86
CA ALA A 82 -10.24 9.78 -2.62
C ALA A 82 -9.17 8.70 -2.84
N ALA A 83 -9.47 7.69 -3.67
CA ALA A 83 -8.52 6.63 -4.01
C ALA A 83 -7.32 7.16 -4.79
N GLU A 84 -7.56 8.04 -5.76
CA GLU A 84 -6.50 8.67 -6.56
C GLU A 84 -5.65 9.61 -5.70
N SER A 85 -6.27 10.38 -4.80
CA SER A 85 -5.55 11.22 -3.84
C SER A 85 -4.68 10.41 -2.88
N ALA A 86 -5.20 9.28 -2.36
CA ALA A 86 -4.45 8.39 -1.48
C ALA A 86 -3.26 7.73 -2.19
N ALA A 87 -3.48 7.19 -3.40
CA ALA A 87 -2.43 6.61 -4.23
C ALA A 87 -1.34 7.62 -4.58
N GLU A 88 -1.75 8.85 -4.95
CA GLU A 88 -0.81 9.94 -5.26
C GLU A 88 -0.03 10.38 -4.04
N THR A 89 -0.68 10.46 -2.87
CA THR A 89 0.00 10.77 -1.61
C THR A 89 1.05 9.73 -1.29
N ALA A 90 0.72 8.44 -1.37
CA ALA A 90 1.67 7.36 -1.16
C ALA A 90 2.84 7.42 -2.17
N ARG A 91 2.54 7.71 -3.45
CA ARG A 91 3.55 7.90 -4.49
C ARG A 91 4.50 9.03 -4.12
N LYS A 92 4.01 10.19 -3.71
CA LYS A 92 4.85 11.31 -3.29
C LYS A 92 5.69 10.97 -2.06
N THR A 93 5.11 10.32 -1.06
CA THR A 93 5.82 9.98 0.18
C THR A 93 6.97 8.99 -0.05
N PHE A 94 6.80 8.01 -0.95
CA PHE A 94 7.79 6.93 -1.14
C PHE A 94 8.62 7.05 -2.42
N GLU A 95 8.06 7.54 -3.53
CA GLU A 95 8.77 7.67 -4.82
C GLU A 95 9.36 9.07 -5.02
N GLN A 96 8.75 10.12 -4.46
CA GLN A 96 9.40 11.45 -4.37
C GLN A 96 10.32 11.59 -3.14
N GLY A 97 10.59 10.48 -2.46
CA GLY A 97 11.75 10.32 -1.59
C GLY A 97 13.10 10.33 -2.33
N ALA A 98 13.26 11.14 -3.37
CA ALA A 98 14.59 11.59 -3.81
C ALA A 98 15.09 12.58 -2.75
N LEU A 99 15.57 12.07 -1.60
CA LEU A 99 16.12 12.88 -0.50
C LEU A 99 15.31 14.17 -0.30
N GLY A 100 14.08 14.09 0.19
CA GLY A 100 13.37 15.30 0.57
C GLY A 100 14.25 16.09 1.54
N ASP A 101 14.50 17.38 1.27
CA ASP A 101 15.39 18.26 2.05
C ASP A 101 15.07 18.27 3.56
N ASP A 102 13.87 17.82 3.95
CA ASP A 102 13.38 17.76 5.33
C ASP A 102 13.67 16.43 6.07
N LEU A 103 14.34 15.46 5.43
CA LEU A 103 14.73 14.23 6.12
C LEU A 103 15.95 14.46 7.02
N PRO A 104 15.89 14.16 8.33
CA PRO A 104 17.05 14.28 9.20
C PRO A 104 18.10 13.24 8.83
N THR A 105 19.19 13.69 8.20
CA THR A 105 20.36 12.87 7.89
C THR A 105 21.38 12.97 9.01
N ILE A 106 22.06 11.86 9.30
CA ILE A 106 23.25 11.84 10.15
C ILE A 106 24.44 11.35 9.32
N ASP A 107 25.54 12.07 9.36
CA ASP A 107 26.79 11.63 8.76
C ASP A 107 27.45 10.56 9.65
N VAL A 108 27.65 9.37 9.10
CA VAL A 108 28.37 8.29 9.78
C VAL A 108 29.76 8.16 9.17
N PRO A 109 30.85 8.42 9.93
CA PRO A 109 32.20 8.21 9.45
C PRO A 109 32.43 6.75 9.07
N THR A 110 33.09 6.49 7.94
CA THR A 110 33.37 5.12 7.44
C THR A 110 34.06 4.25 8.48
N ALA A 111 34.95 4.84 9.30
CA ALA A 111 35.64 4.15 10.39
C ALA A 111 34.70 3.55 11.46
N ARG A 112 33.46 4.04 11.58
CA ARG A 112 32.43 3.45 12.45
C ARG A 112 31.71 2.27 11.82
N LEU A 113 31.66 2.19 10.50
CA LEU A 113 31.09 1.04 9.78
C LEU A 113 32.05 -0.15 9.81
N ASP A 114 33.36 0.12 9.78
CA ASP A 114 34.41 -0.90 9.82
C ASP A 114 34.64 -1.48 11.22
N ALA A 115 34.13 -0.83 12.28
CA ALA A 115 34.41 -1.19 13.67
C ALA A 115 33.43 -2.20 14.30
N GLY A 116 32.33 -2.56 13.63
CA GLY A 116 31.35 -3.56 14.08
C GLY A 116 30.43 -3.10 15.22
#